data_AF-A0A369WCK3-F1
#
_entry.id   AF-A0A369WCK3-F1
#
_cell.length_a   1.000
_cell.length_b   1.000
_cell.length_c   1.000
_cell.angle_alpha   90.00
_cell.angle_beta   90.00
_cell.angle_gamma   90.00
#
_symmetry.space_group_name_H-M   'P 1'
#
loop_
_entity.id
_entity.type
_entity.pdbx_description
1 polymer ?
#
loop_
_entity_poly.entity_id
_entity_poly.type
_entity_poly.pdbx_seq_one_letter_code
_entity_poly.pdbx_strand_id
1 'polypeptide(L)'
;MGYAATNQTSSSRKIPMIRTQLDWGIGAFVFVNIVFTIYLTVFADASLAVLVYPLLSLAMAVYAVLIGNRALLVLSRMADVLRDTSKGNIHKRITRTKGMGELGMVAWELNDFLDRVETYFKEVGTCFKRVSEGDHNRRAQHRGLQGQLKHSLIMVNQALDAMSTNAELISKNELASGLHQLNTGNLILNLKQNQEDLLVINDDLTQVREIAQSNAEKAQKSQQTVATISSGLNSVTTNSESVLKVVTDLSDDSAKVTEVLGMITGIAEQTNLLALNAAIEAARAGEQGRGFAVVADEVRNLANRTKSAAQDVSEILARFSDRVEQMAKEAQSSCEFTTEINVLVDEFKDQFRVQAKTAQQSHTLVNQVQHRAFGSLVKVDHVIFKQNGYIALGAQDKGDEYNAVQVNHTQCRLGNWYYQGHGKDNFGHTQAYKQLETPHQLVHQHVQQALAVSEGNWQQNEQLRQEIIAHMDASEQASNDVLNYIDRMIQEVRTEP
;
A
#
# COMPACT_ATOMS: atom_id res chain seq x y z
N MET A 1 28.18 50.98 20.29
CA MET A 1 27.74 51.86 21.40
C MET A 1 28.87 51.93 22.41
N GLY A 2 29.49 53.10 22.54
CA GLY A 2 30.61 53.33 23.46
C GLY A 2 30.13 53.28 24.91
N TYR A 3 30.72 52.40 25.70
CA TYR A 3 30.57 52.46 27.15
C TYR A 3 31.54 53.52 27.68
N ALA A 4 30.93 54.60 28.15
CA ALA A 4 31.56 55.66 28.89
C ALA A 4 32.34 55.09 30.08
N ALA A 5 33.65 55.37 30.12
CA ALA A 5 34.42 55.33 31.34
C ALA A 5 34.02 56.53 32.21
N THR A 6 32.88 56.43 32.89
CA THR A 6 32.50 57.37 33.94
C THR A 6 33.07 56.95 35.28
N ASN A 7 33.50 57.96 36.03
CA ASN A 7 33.71 57.96 37.48
C ASN A 7 35.06 57.44 37.99
N GLN A 8 36.15 58.13 37.63
CA GLN A 8 37.01 58.60 38.73
C GLN A 8 36.15 59.51 39.60
N THR A 9 35.86 59.08 40.82
CA THR A 9 35.12 59.83 41.83
C THR A 9 35.61 61.28 41.87
N SER A 10 34.69 62.23 41.64
CA SER A 10 34.95 63.68 41.65
C SER A 10 35.58 64.20 42.96
N SER A 11 35.67 63.37 44.00
CA SER A 11 36.35 63.65 45.26
C SER A 11 37.89 63.63 45.19
N SER A 12 38.51 62.90 44.26
CA SER A 12 39.97 62.66 44.27
C SER A 12 40.78 63.60 43.37
N ARG A 13 40.13 64.45 42.57
CA ARG A 13 40.82 65.28 41.54
C ARG A 13 41.70 66.39 42.12
N LYS A 14 41.51 66.74 43.40
CA LYS A 14 42.28 67.75 44.14
C LYS A 14 43.34 67.15 45.10
N ILE A 15 43.42 65.83 45.21
CA ILE A 15 44.37 65.16 46.11
C ILE A 15 45.61 64.77 45.30
N PRO A 16 46.81 65.31 45.61
CA PRO A 16 48.03 64.91 44.90
C PRO A 16 48.27 63.41 45.04
N MET A 17 48.81 62.77 44.00
CA MET A 17 49.16 61.34 44.02
C MET A 17 50.05 61.02 45.23
N ILE A 18 49.94 59.82 45.78
CA ILE A 18 50.71 59.37 46.96
C ILE A 18 52.22 59.60 46.76
N ARG A 19 52.71 59.43 45.53
CA ARG A 19 54.10 59.76 45.15
C ARG A 19 54.44 61.22 45.41
N THR A 20 53.61 62.13 44.93
CA THR A 20 53.79 63.57 45.12
C THR A 20 53.67 63.95 46.59
N GLN A 21 52.74 63.36 47.35
CA GLN A 21 52.65 63.61 48.79
C GLN A 21 53.90 63.16 49.55
N LEU A 22 54.47 62.00 49.18
CA LEU A 22 55.68 61.45 49.78
C LEU A 22 56.92 62.30 49.43
N ASP A 23 57.05 62.72 48.16
CA ASP A 23 58.16 63.56 47.71
C ASP A 23 58.14 64.94 48.39
N TRP A 24 56.97 65.57 48.53
CA TRP A 24 56.82 66.85 49.24
C TRP A 24 57.07 66.70 50.74
N GLY A 25 56.57 65.64 51.38
CA GLY A 25 56.79 65.37 52.80
C GLY A 25 58.27 65.11 53.12
N ILE A 26 58.96 64.31 52.30
CA ILE A 26 60.40 64.03 52.45
C ILE A 26 61.22 65.29 52.14
N GLY A 27 60.88 66.03 51.08
CA GLY A 27 61.55 67.28 50.74
C GLY A 27 61.41 68.34 51.83
N ALA A 28 60.22 68.50 52.41
CA ALA A 28 59.99 69.41 53.53
C ALA A 28 60.76 68.97 54.78
N PHE A 29 60.82 67.67 55.08
CA PHE A 29 61.59 67.13 56.21
C PHE A 29 63.10 67.43 56.07
N VAL A 30 63.69 67.22 54.90
CA VAL A 30 65.10 67.54 54.64
C VAL A 30 65.34 69.05 54.70
N PHE A 31 64.44 69.86 54.12
CA PHE A 31 64.55 71.32 54.15
C PHE A 31 64.51 71.88 55.57
N VAL A 32 63.56 71.43 56.40
CA VAL A 32 63.46 71.84 57.81
C VAL A 32 64.73 71.46 58.59
N ASN A 33 65.27 70.25 58.37
CA ASN A 33 66.51 69.83 59.03
C ASN A 33 67.72 70.66 58.60
N ILE A 34 67.83 71.02 57.31
CA ILE A 34 68.92 71.88 56.81
C ILE A 34 68.81 73.29 57.41
N VAL A 35 67.62 73.90 57.37
CA VAL A 35 67.39 75.24 57.95
C VAL A 35 67.65 75.26 59.45
N PHE A 36 67.20 74.23 60.17
CA PHE A 36 67.44 74.10 61.61
C PHE A 36 68.93 73.93 61.93
N THR A 37 69.67 73.18 61.11
CA THR A 37 71.13 73.02 61.26
C THR A 37 71.87 74.33 61.01
N ILE A 38 71.49 75.09 59.97
CA ILE A 38 72.07 76.42 59.67
C ILE A 38 71.78 77.39 60.82
N TYR A 39 70.57 77.35 61.38
CA TYR A 39 70.21 78.17 62.53
C TYR A 39 71.11 77.88 63.75
N LEU A 40 71.34 76.60 64.07
CA LEU A 40 72.19 76.19 65.19
C LEU A 40 73.67 76.54 64.98
N THR A 41 74.19 76.48 63.75
CA THR A 41 75.60 76.81 63.47
C THR A 41 75.87 78.31 63.40
N VAL A 42 74.90 79.12 62.95
CA VAL A 42 75.09 80.58 62.79
C VAL A 42 74.71 81.36 64.06
N PHE A 43 73.67 80.95 64.79
CA PHE A 43 73.10 81.75 65.89
C PHE A 43 73.36 81.19 67.29
N ALA A 44 73.87 79.94 67.42
CA ALA A 44 73.99 79.26 68.72
C ALA A 44 75.40 78.73 69.05
N ASP A 45 76.45 79.14 68.30
CA ASP A 45 77.86 78.72 68.48
C ASP A 45 78.05 77.20 68.63
N ALA A 46 77.23 76.41 67.92
CA ALA A 46 77.27 74.96 68.02
C ALA A 46 78.47 74.36 67.27
N SER A 47 79.04 73.27 67.83
CA SER A 47 80.18 72.58 67.22
C SER A 47 79.90 72.07 65.80
N LEU A 48 80.95 71.90 65.00
CA LEU A 48 80.88 71.31 63.65
C LEU A 48 80.19 69.92 63.59
N ALA A 49 80.06 69.23 64.73
CA ALA A 49 79.35 67.96 64.84
C ALA A 49 77.84 68.05 64.50
N VAL A 50 77.23 69.22 64.55
CA VAL A 50 75.81 69.42 64.21
C VAL A 50 75.55 69.21 62.69
N LEU A 51 76.58 69.25 61.84
CA LEU A 51 76.48 68.92 60.42
C LEU A 51 76.14 67.44 60.13
N VAL A 52 76.17 66.56 61.13
CA VAL A 52 75.77 65.16 60.98
C VAL A 52 74.25 65.00 60.84
N TYR A 53 73.45 65.87 61.46
CA TYR A 53 71.98 65.81 61.39
C TYR A 53 71.40 65.94 59.97
N PRO A 54 71.81 66.92 59.12
CA PRO A 54 71.31 67.00 57.76
C PRO A 54 71.77 65.79 56.92
N LEU A 55 72.98 65.27 57.15
CA LEU A 55 73.47 64.06 56.48
C LEU A 55 72.65 62.81 56.84
N LEU A 56 72.29 62.63 58.12
CA LEU A 56 71.40 61.56 58.58
C LEU A 56 69.98 61.73 58.03
N SER A 57 69.45 62.96 58.03
CA SER A 57 68.12 63.26 57.46
C SER A 57 68.07 62.98 55.95
N LEU A 58 69.16 63.29 55.23
CA LEU A 58 69.32 63.02 53.81
C LEU A 58 69.44 61.51 53.56
N ALA A 59 70.20 60.78 54.38
CA ALA A 59 70.29 59.32 54.29
C ALA A 59 68.93 58.65 54.54
N MET A 60 68.17 59.12 55.53
CA MET A 60 66.82 58.65 55.84
C MET A 60 65.81 59.03 54.73
N ALA A 61 65.94 60.22 54.15
CA ALA A 61 65.16 60.66 52.99
C ALA A 61 65.42 59.78 51.76
N VAL A 62 66.69 59.50 51.45
CA VAL A 62 67.07 58.59 50.36
C VAL A 62 66.52 57.19 50.63
N TYR A 63 66.63 56.67 51.85
CA TYR A 63 66.05 55.37 52.23
C TYR A 63 64.52 55.34 52.06
N ALA A 64 63.82 56.38 52.52
CA ALA A 64 62.36 56.50 52.39
C ALA A 64 61.91 56.62 50.92
N VAL A 65 62.62 57.38 50.08
CA VAL A 65 62.36 57.47 48.64
C VAL A 65 62.61 56.13 47.95
N LEU A 66 63.69 55.41 48.30
CA LEU A 66 64.01 54.11 47.70
C LEU A 66 62.93 53.05 48.02
N ILE A 67 62.43 53.00 49.25
CA ILE A 67 61.37 52.06 49.66
C ILE A 67 60.02 52.50 49.08
N GLY A 68 59.68 53.79 49.21
CA GLY A 68 58.42 54.36 48.72
C GLY A 68 58.26 54.18 47.21
N ASN A 69 59.31 54.45 46.42
CA ASN A 69 59.27 54.26 44.97
C ASN A 69 59.09 52.79 44.57
N ARG A 70 59.69 51.84 45.31
CA ARG A 70 59.50 50.40 45.06
C ARG A 70 58.05 49.98 45.32
N ALA A 71 57.46 50.43 46.43
CA ALA A 71 56.07 50.17 46.78
C ALA A 71 55.08 50.77 45.76
N LEU A 72 55.27 52.04 45.38
CA LEU A 72 54.43 52.73 44.40
C LEU A 72 54.52 52.10 43.01
N LEU A 73 55.69 51.57 42.64
CA LEU A 73 55.86 50.84 41.38
C LEU A 73 55.03 49.55 41.35
N VAL A 74 54.94 48.81 42.47
CA VAL A 74 54.10 47.61 42.58
C VAL A 74 52.62 47.96 42.44
N LEU A 75 52.16 49.04 43.10
CA LEU A 75 50.79 49.53 42.98
C LEU A 75 50.46 49.96 41.53
N SER A 76 51.39 50.63 40.85
CA SER A 76 51.22 50.97 39.42
C SER A 76 51.04 49.71 38.57
N ARG A 77 51.86 48.67 38.79
CA ARG A 77 51.72 47.40 38.07
C ARG A 77 50.40 46.69 38.36
N MET A 78 49.96 46.69 39.62
CA MET A 78 48.63 46.17 39.99
C MET A 78 47.53 46.91 39.23
N ALA A 79 47.58 48.25 39.20
CA ALA A 79 46.62 49.07 38.49
C ALA A 79 46.62 48.80 36.98
N ASP A 80 47.79 48.60 36.37
CA ASP A 80 47.90 48.26 34.95
C ASP A 80 47.29 46.89 34.63
N VAL A 81 47.59 45.86 35.46
CA VAL A 81 46.99 44.53 35.31
C VAL A 81 45.47 44.56 35.50
N LEU A 82 44.97 45.32 36.49
CA LEU A 82 43.53 45.49 36.70
C LEU A 82 42.87 46.23 35.52
N ARG A 83 43.53 47.24 34.95
CA ARG A 83 43.04 47.97 33.78
C ARG A 83 42.99 47.10 32.52
N ASP A 84 43.92 46.15 32.39
CA ASP A 84 43.87 45.18 31.29
C ASP A 84 42.83 44.09 31.54
N THR A 85 42.71 43.62 32.78
CA THR A 85 41.67 42.69 33.22
C THR A 85 40.27 43.26 32.96
N SER A 86 40.05 44.55 33.23
CA SER A 86 38.76 45.22 32.96
C SER A 86 38.42 45.31 31.47
N LYS A 87 39.39 45.11 30.58
CA LYS A 87 39.19 44.99 29.12
C LYS A 87 38.96 43.54 28.67
N GLY A 88 38.87 42.58 29.60
CA GLY A 88 38.73 41.15 29.32
C GLY A 88 40.05 40.38 29.18
N ASN A 89 41.21 41.03 29.36
CA ASN A 89 42.52 40.38 29.25
C ASN A 89 42.98 39.82 30.60
N ILE A 90 42.50 38.63 30.94
CA ILE A 90 42.74 37.98 32.24
C ILE A 90 44.06 37.19 32.33
N HIS A 91 44.89 37.19 31.30
CA HIS A 91 46.14 36.40 31.25
C HIS A 91 47.36 37.10 31.87
N LYS A 92 47.27 38.41 32.16
CA LYS A 92 48.40 39.17 32.70
C LYS A 92 48.55 38.95 34.20
N ARG A 93 49.80 38.93 34.69
CA ARG A 93 50.12 38.71 36.10
C ARG A 93 51.05 39.79 36.63
N ILE A 94 50.90 40.12 37.91
CA ILE A 94 51.74 41.06 38.63
C ILE A 94 53.04 40.34 39.00
N THR A 95 54.15 40.77 38.40
CA THR A 95 55.47 40.16 38.60
C THR A 95 56.43 41.10 39.32
N ARG A 96 57.56 40.54 39.79
CA ARG A 96 58.63 41.25 40.52
C ARG A 96 58.15 41.89 41.82
N THR A 97 57.54 41.08 42.69
CA THR A 97 56.97 41.45 44.00
C THR A 97 57.73 40.84 45.19
N LYS A 98 58.85 40.15 44.94
CA LYS A 98 59.66 39.51 45.98
C LYS A 98 60.23 40.56 46.96
N GLY A 99 60.05 40.31 48.25
CA GLY A 99 60.55 41.19 49.33
C GLY A 99 59.73 42.47 49.55
N MET A 100 58.50 42.55 49.03
CA MET A 100 57.62 43.73 49.14
C MET A 100 56.60 43.65 50.30
N GLY A 101 56.77 42.70 51.24
CA GLY A 101 55.88 42.52 52.39
C GLY A 101 54.41 42.31 51.98
N GLU A 102 53.52 43.06 52.61
CA GLU A 102 52.06 43.03 52.44
C GLU A 102 51.64 43.38 51.00
N LEU A 103 52.34 44.29 50.33
CA LEU A 103 52.09 44.60 48.92
C LEU A 103 52.40 43.41 48.01
N GLY A 104 53.41 42.63 48.36
CA GLY A 104 53.72 41.38 47.67
C GLY A 104 52.65 40.32 47.87
N MET A 105 52.11 40.20 49.08
CA MET A 105 51.00 39.31 49.41
C MET A 105 49.73 39.66 48.63
N VAL A 106 49.35 40.94 48.59
CA VAL A 106 48.17 41.39 47.80
C VAL A 106 48.35 41.11 46.31
N ALA A 107 49.57 41.29 45.77
CA ALA A 107 49.83 40.94 44.37
C ALA A 107 49.70 39.44 44.09
N TRP A 108 50.12 38.61 45.05
CA TRP A 108 50.02 37.17 44.95
C TRP A 108 48.55 36.71 45.00
N GLU A 109 47.77 37.20 45.97
CA GLU A 109 46.33 36.92 46.08
C GLU A 109 45.55 37.38 44.83
N LEU A 110 45.89 38.55 44.29
CA LEU A 110 45.27 39.05 43.07
C LEU A 110 45.63 38.18 41.85
N ASN A 111 46.87 37.70 41.76
CA ASN A 111 47.26 36.74 40.72
C ASN A 111 46.51 35.40 40.86
N ASP A 112 46.40 34.84 42.08
CA ASP A 112 45.66 33.59 42.34
C ASP A 112 44.18 33.74 41.97
N PHE A 113 43.57 34.89 42.28
CA PHE A 113 42.22 35.22 41.84
C PHE A 113 42.10 35.23 40.31
N LEU A 114 43.03 35.91 39.61
CA LEU A 114 43.04 35.95 38.14
C LEU A 114 43.24 34.55 37.54
N ASP A 115 44.10 33.71 38.13
CA ASP A 115 44.31 32.32 37.71
C ASP A 115 43.00 31.52 37.80
N ARG A 116 42.28 31.61 38.92
CA ARG A 116 40.99 30.90 39.10
C ARG A 116 39.93 31.39 38.12
N VAL A 117 39.84 32.70 37.88
CA VAL A 117 38.91 33.28 36.93
C VAL A 117 39.26 32.86 35.50
N GLU A 118 40.53 32.88 35.13
CA GLU A 118 41.01 32.43 33.82
C GLU A 118 40.72 30.95 33.58
N THR A 119 41.03 30.08 34.55
CA THR A 119 40.72 28.64 34.45
C THR A 119 39.21 28.42 34.28
N TYR A 120 38.38 29.11 35.05
CA TYR A 120 36.92 29.01 34.92
C TYR A 120 36.44 29.35 33.51
N PHE A 121 36.84 30.52 32.96
CA PHE A 121 36.41 30.92 31.63
C PHE A 121 36.97 30.03 30.52
N LYS A 122 38.20 29.52 30.66
CA LYS A 122 38.77 28.54 29.72
C LYS A 122 38.00 27.23 29.71
N GLU A 123 37.62 26.69 30.87
CA GLU A 123 36.84 25.46 30.97
C GLU A 123 35.45 25.63 30.34
N VAL A 124 34.74 26.71 30.69
CA VAL A 124 33.43 27.02 30.10
C VAL A 124 33.54 27.18 28.58
N GLY A 125 34.48 28.01 28.10
CA GLY A 125 34.65 28.27 26.68
C GLY A 125 35.01 27.03 25.87
N THR A 126 35.85 26.15 26.41
CA THR A 126 36.23 24.90 25.74
C THR A 126 35.04 23.94 25.61
N CYS A 127 34.23 23.81 26.67
CA CYS A 127 33.05 22.93 26.63
C CYS A 127 32.01 23.44 25.62
N PHE A 128 31.67 24.73 25.65
CA PHE A 128 30.70 25.29 24.70
C PHE A 128 31.19 25.32 23.26
N LYS A 129 32.51 25.47 23.03
CA LYS A 129 33.08 25.30 21.70
C LYS A 129 32.85 23.88 21.17
N ARG A 130 33.11 22.84 21.98
CA ARG A 130 32.88 21.44 21.60
C ARG A 130 31.41 21.14 21.30
N VAL A 131 30.51 21.67 22.12
CA VAL A 131 29.06 21.57 21.90
C VAL A 131 28.65 22.21 20.57
N SER A 132 29.22 23.38 20.22
CA SER A 132 28.94 24.01 18.92
C SER A 132 29.46 23.19 17.72
N GLU A 133 30.44 22.32 17.95
CA GLU A 133 30.98 21.36 16.97
C GLU A 133 30.21 20.00 17.02
N GLY A 134 29.14 19.88 17.82
CA GLY A 134 28.34 18.66 17.98
C GLY A 134 28.89 17.65 18.99
N ASP A 135 30.05 17.92 19.61
CA ASP A 135 30.68 17.07 20.61
C ASP A 135 30.22 17.47 22.02
N HIS A 136 29.28 16.69 22.55
CA HIS A 136 28.72 16.90 23.89
C HIS A 136 29.45 16.10 24.97
N ASN A 137 30.59 15.45 24.69
CA ASN A 137 31.24 14.55 25.65
C ASN A 137 32.24 15.26 26.59
N ARG A 138 32.75 16.44 26.22
CA ARG A 138 33.69 17.20 27.05
C ARG A 138 32.98 17.83 28.25
N ARG A 139 33.18 17.28 29.44
CA ARG A 139 32.71 17.84 30.72
C ARG A 139 33.69 18.86 31.29
N ALA A 140 33.20 19.93 31.89
CA ALA A 140 34.00 20.96 32.54
C ALA A 140 34.70 20.41 33.79
N GLN A 141 35.99 20.71 33.93
CA GLN A 141 36.80 20.24 35.06
C GLN A 141 36.68 21.21 36.24
N HIS A 142 35.87 20.84 37.23
CA HIS A 142 35.66 21.65 38.43
C HIS A 142 36.75 21.47 39.52
N ARG A 143 37.68 20.52 39.32
CA ARG A 143 38.69 20.16 40.33
C ARG A 143 39.76 21.27 40.38
N GLY A 144 39.97 21.86 41.55
CA GLY A 144 40.91 22.98 41.76
C GLY A 144 40.23 24.35 41.93
N LEU A 145 38.94 24.47 41.60
CA LEU A 145 38.14 25.65 41.88
C LEU A 145 37.32 25.46 43.18
N GLN A 146 36.98 26.57 43.83
CA GLN A 146 36.24 26.57 45.10
C GLN A 146 35.06 27.56 45.06
N GLY A 147 34.15 27.43 46.02
CA GLY A 147 32.99 28.30 46.16
C GLY A 147 32.08 28.30 44.93
N GLN A 148 31.65 29.50 44.52
CA GLN A 148 30.68 29.71 43.44
C GLN A 148 31.19 29.24 42.07
N LEU A 149 32.49 29.39 41.77
CA LEU A 149 33.07 28.95 40.49
C LEU A 149 32.94 27.44 40.30
N LYS A 150 33.21 26.66 41.37
CA LYS A 150 33.04 25.20 41.36
C LYS A 150 31.58 24.81 41.13
N HIS A 151 30.65 25.44 41.85
CA HIS A 151 29.24 25.15 41.73
C HIS A 151 28.70 25.47 40.33
N SER A 152 29.12 26.60 39.75
CA SER A 152 28.78 26.97 38.38
C SER A 152 29.23 25.91 37.36
N LEU A 153 30.46 25.40 37.46
CA LEU A 153 30.91 24.34 36.54
C LEU A 153 30.15 23.02 36.69
N ILE A 154 29.62 22.71 37.88
CA ILE A 154 28.71 21.57 38.07
C ILE A 154 27.39 21.80 37.33
N MET A 155 26.81 22.99 37.44
CA MET A 155 25.60 23.37 36.69
C MET A 155 25.84 23.36 35.18
N VAL A 156 27.02 23.79 34.72
CA VAL A 156 27.43 23.65 33.30
C VAL A 156 27.41 22.20 32.87
N ASN A 157 27.95 21.27 33.68
CA ASN A 157 27.90 19.84 33.35
C ASN A 157 26.46 19.30 33.28
N GLN A 158 25.57 19.72 34.18
CA GLN A 158 24.15 19.33 34.10
C GLN A 158 23.48 19.86 32.82
N ALA A 159 23.79 21.09 32.41
CA ALA A 159 23.31 21.63 31.14
C ALA A 159 23.87 20.85 29.95
N LEU A 160 25.15 20.47 29.97
CA LEU A 160 25.76 19.63 28.93
C LEU A 160 25.10 18.24 28.83
N ASP A 161 24.75 17.63 29.96
CA ASP A 161 24.00 16.36 29.98
C ASP A 161 22.62 16.53 29.32
N ALA A 162 21.87 17.58 29.71
CA ALA A 162 20.56 17.88 29.11
C ALA A 162 20.67 18.15 27.59
N MET A 163 21.70 18.89 27.15
CA MET A 163 21.96 19.14 25.73
C MET A 163 22.31 17.86 24.97
N SER A 164 23.13 16.98 25.56
CA SER A 164 23.49 15.68 24.99
C SER A 164 22.26 14.80 24.80
N THR A 165 21.40 14.69 25.81
CA THR A 165 20.15 13.94 25.73
C THR A 165 19.21 14.55 24.69
N ASN A 166 19.10 15.89 24.64
CA ASN A 166 18.28 16.56 23.64
C ASN A 166 18.79 16.33 22.20
N ALA A 167 20.11 16.35 21.98
CA ALA A 167 20.70 16.04 20.69
C ALA A 167 20.38 14.59 20.26
N GLU A 168 20.49 13.62 21.17
CA GLU A 168 20.11 12.23 20.91
C GLU A 168 18.61 12.09 20.56
N LEU A 169 17.74 12.80 21.29
CA LEU A 169 16.30 12.83 21.02
C LEU A 169 15.99 13.44 19.65
N ILE A 170 16.67 14.52 19.26
CA ILE A 170 16.52 15.14 17.94
C ILE A 170 16.93 14.12 16.85
N SER A 171 18.10 13.50 16.95
CA SER A 171 18.55 12.52 15.94
C SER A 171 17.61 11.31 15.84
N LYS A 172 17.07 10.83 16.97
CA LYS A 172 16.06 9.76 16.97
C LYS A 172 14.76 10.19 16.28
N ASN A 173 14.28 11.41 16.58
CA ASN A 173 13.08 11.96 15.96
C ASN A 173 13.26 12.24 14.47
N GLU A 174 14.44 12.72 14.04
CA GLU A 174 14.75 12.91 12.62
C GLU A 174 14.71 11.58 11.85
N LEU A 175 15.35 10.54 12.37
CA LEU A 175 15.29 9.20 11.78
C LEU A 175 13.85 8.67 11.74
N ALA A 176 13.12 8.75 12.85
CA ALA A 176 11.74 8.29 12.95
C ALA A 176 10.83 9.05 11.97
N SER A 177 10.97 10.37 11.89
CA SER A 177 10.22 11.22 10.96
C SER A 177 10.55 10.89 9.50
N GLY A 178 11.82 10.74 9.15
CA GLY A 178 12.25 10.38 7.79
C GLY A 178 11.74 9.00 7.36
N LEU A 179 11.82 8.00 8.24
CA LEU A 179 11.26 6.67 7.99
C LEU A 179 9.73 6.71 7.87
N HIS A 180 9.06 7.51 8.71
CA HIS A 180 7.60 7.68 8.65
C HIS A 180 7.15 8.34 7.34
N GLN A 181 7.85 9.39 6.87
CA GLN A 181 7.56 10.02 5.57
C GLN A 181 7.73 9.04 4.40
N LEU A 182 8.82 8.27 4.39
CA LEU A 182 9.06 7.25 3.37
C LEU A 182 7.98 6.16 3.40
N ASN A 183 7.62 5.67 4.58
CA ASN A 183 6.61 4.63 4.74
C ASN A 183 5.23 5.13 4.28
N THR A 184 4.78 6.27 4.79
CA THR A 184 3.46 6.86 4.49
C THR A 184 3.31 7.20 3.01
N GLY A 185 4.32 7.83 2.39
CA GLY A 185 4.29 8.18 0.97
C GLY A 185 4.20 6.97 0.04
N ASN A 186 5.04 5.95 0.27
CA ASN A 186 5.00 4.72 -0.53
C ASN A 186 3.75 3.88 -0.23
N LEU A 187 3.29 3.86 1.03
CA LEU A 187 2.11 3.08 1.42
C LEU A 187 0.85 3.57 0.70
N ILE A 188 0.58 4.88 0.69
CA ILE A 188 -0.58 5.42 -0.05
C ILE A 188 -0.48 5.09 -1.53
N LEU A 189 0.71 5.25 -2.14
CA LEU A 189 0.89 4.99 -3.56
C LEU A 189 0.58 3.53 -3.90
N ASN A 190 1.14 2.58 -3.13
CA ASN A 190 0.86 1.16 -3.29
C ASN A 190 -0.63 0.82 -3.04
N LEU A 191 -1.27 1.46 -2.06
CA LEU A 191 -2.70 1.25 -1.77
C LEU A 191 -3.59 1.79 -2.90
N LYS A 192 -3.26 2.94 -3.49
CA LYS A 192 -3.98 3.49 -4.65
C LYS A 192 -3.82 2.58 -5.87
N GLN A 193 -2.64 2.00 -6.09
CA GLN A 193 -2.45 0.98 -7.15
C GLN A 193 -3.30 -0.28 -6.88
N ASN A 194 -3.29 -0.80 -5.65
CA ASN A 194 -4.15 -1.93 -5.29
C ASN A 194 -5.65 -1.61 -5.46
N GLN A 195 -6.06 -0.37 -5.18
CA GLN A 195 -7.43 0.10 -5.40
C GLN A 195 -7.79 0.07 -6.89
N GLU A 196 -6.89 0.52 -7.76
CA GLU A 196 -7.06 0.51 -9.23
C GLU A 196 -7.13 -0.92 -9.77
N ASP A 197 -6.22 -1.80 -9.35
CA ASP A 197 -6.22 -3.22 -9.72
C ASP A 197 -7.55 -3.91 -9.34
N LEU A 198 -8.06 -3.63 -8.14
CA LEU A 198 -9.33 -4.19 -7.68
C LEU A 198 -10.55 -3.66 -8.47
N LEU A 199 -10.50 -2.43 -8.98
CA LEU A 199 -11.52 -1.90 -9.87
C LEU A 199 -11.49 -2.63 -11.22
N VAL A 200 -10.31 -2.84 -11.80
CA VAL A 200 -10.13 -3.60 -13.05
C VAL A 200 -10.63 -5.03 -12.88
N ILE A 201 -10.26 -5.70 -11.79
CA ILE A 201 -10.76 -7.06 -11.48
C ILE A 201 -12.29 -7.11 -11.42
N ASN A 202 -12.95 -6.07 -10.89
CA ASN A 202 -14.41 -6.04 -10.80
C ASN A 202 -15.07 -5.89 -12.19
N ASP A 203 -14.45 -5.11 -13.08
CA ASP A 203 -14.90 -5.00 -14.48
C ASP A 203 -14.72 -6.33 -15.23
N ASP A 204 -13.55 -6.98 -15.09
CA ASP A 204 -13.28 -8.30 -15.66
C ASP A 204 -14.30 -9.36 -15.17
N LEU A 205 -14.63 -9.36 -13.88
CA LEU A 205 -15.63 -10.28 -13.32
C LEU A 205 -17.03 -10.04 -13.89
N THR A 206 -17.37 -8.79 -14.23
CA THR A 206 -18.64 -8.47 -14.88
C THR A 206 -18.69 -9.10 -16.28
N GLN A 207 -17.59 -9.01 -17.05
CA GLN A 207 -17.49 -9.67 -18.36
C GLN A 207 -17.56 -11.20 -18.25
N VAL A 208 -16.87 -11.81 -17.27
CA VAL A 208 -16.92 -13.26 -17.04
C VAL A 208 -18.34 -13.72 -16.67
N ARG A 209 -19.08 -12.92 -15.90
CA ARG A 209 -20.48 -13.20 -15.56
C ARG A 209 -21.37 -13.23 -16.80
N GLU A 210 -21.22 -12.26 -17.70
CA GLU A 210 -21.97 -12.20 -18.96
C GLU A 210 -21.65 -13.41 -19.86
N ILE A 211 -20.37 -13.80 -19.94
CA ILE A 211 -19.95 -15.00 -20.68
C ILE A 211 -20.59 -16.26 -20.08
N ALA A 212 -20.59 -16.40 -18.75
CA ALA A 212 -21.21 -17.54 -18.08
C ALA A 212 -22.73 -17.60 -18.36
N GLN A 213 -23.43 -16.48 -18.28
CA GLN A 213 -24.85 -16.41 -18.61
C GLN A 213 -25.12 -16.76 -20.08
N SER A 214 -24.37 -16.18 -21.02
CA SER A 214 -24.49 -16.49 -22.45
C SER A 214 -24.26 -17.97 -22.74
N ASN A 215 -23.30 -18.59 -22.04
CA ASN A 215 -23.02 -20.03 -22.19
C ASN A 215 -24.16 -20.90 -21.65
N ALA A 216 -24.80 -20.50 -20.54
CA ALA A 216 -25.97 -21.20 -20.01
C ALA A 216 -27.14 -21.17 -21.01
N GLU A 217 -27.43 -19.99 -21.55
CA GLU A 217 -28.49 -19.79 -22.55
C GLU A 217 -28.22 -20.59 -23.84
N LYS A 218 -26.98 -20.56 -24.35
CA LYS A 218 -26.57 -21.34 -25.52
C LYS A 218 -26.69 -22.84 -25.26
N ALA A 219 -26.27 -23.32 -24.09
CA ALA A 219 -26.39 -24.73 -23.74
C ALA A 219 -27.86 -25.18 -23.65
N GLN A 220 -28.74 -24.34 -23.07
CA GLN A 220 -30.18 -24.62 -23.04
C GLN A 220 -30.79 -24.67 -24.45
N LYS A 221 -30.43 -23.72 -25.32
CA LYS A 221 -30.87 -23.72 -26.72
C LYS A 221 -30.38 -24.98 -27.45
N SER A 222 -29.14 -25.40 -27.23
CA SER A 222 -28.61 -26.64 -27.80
C SER A 222 -29.35 -27.88 -27.30
N GLN A 223 -29.74 -27.95 -26.04
CA GLN A 223 -30.59 -29.05 -25.53
C GLN A 223 -31.93 -29.13 -26.27
N GLN A 224 -32.56 -27.99 -26.56
CA GLN A 224 -33.81 -27.95 -27.33
C GLN A 224 -33.60 -28.44 -28.78
N THR A 225 -32.50 -28.03 -29.42
CA THR A 225 -32.12 -28.53 -30.75
C THR A 225 -31.90 -30.03 -30.75
N VAL A 226 -31.18 -30.57 -29.75
CA VAL A 226 -30.94 -32.01 -29.59
C VAL A 226 -32.26 -32.78 -29.39
N ALA A 227 -33.19 -32.24 -28.59
CA ALA A 227 -34.52 -32.84 -28.44
C ALA A 227 -35.30 -32.89 -29.76
N THR A 228 -35.15 -31.87 -30.61
CA THR A 228 -35.78 -31.82 -31.94
C THR A 228 -35.16 -32.86 -32.87
N ILE A 229 -33.83 -33.01 -32.85
CA ILE A 229 -33.11 -34.03 -33.64
C ILE A 229 -33.54 -35.43 -33.21
N SER A 230 -33.58 -35.71 -31.91
CA SER A 230 -34.04 -37.01 -31.36
C SER A 230 -35.47 -37.36 -31.82
N SER A 231 -36.39 -36.39 -31.80
CA SER A 231 -37.76 -36.59 -32.33
C SER A 231 -37.78 -36.85 -33.84
N GLY A 232 -36.88 -36.20 -34.60
CA GLY A 232 -36.72 -36.42 -36.04
C GLY A 232 -36.22 -37.84 -36.34
N LEU A 233 -35.22 -38.30 -35.61
CA LEU A 233 -34.66 -39.65 -35.77
C LEU A 233 -35.68 -40.74 -35.41
N ASN A 234 -36.46 -40.54 -34.34
CA ASN A 234 -37.53 -41.49 -34.00
C ASN A 234 -38.59 -41.61 -35.12
N SER A 235 -38.91 -40.49 -35.79
CA SER A 235 -39.78 -40.49 -36.97
C SER A 235 -39.15 -41.26 -38.14
N VAL A 236 -37.83 -41.13 -38.36
CA VAL A 236 -37.11 -41.89 -39.38
C VAL A 236 -37.12 -43.39 -39.09
N THR A 237 -36.84 -43.81 -37.84
CA THR A 237 -36.91 -45.21 -37.42
C THR A 237 -38.31 -45.80 -37.69
N THR A 238 -39.36 -45.10 -37.24
CA THR A 238 -40.75 -45.54 -37.45
C THR A 238 -41.09 -45.68 -38.94
N ASN A 239 -40.62 -44.74 -39.76
CA ASN A 239 -40.85 -44.78 -41.20
C ASN A 239 -40.09 -45.95 -41.87
N SER A 240 -38.84 -46.21 -41.48
CA SER A 240 -38.05 -47.32 -42.00
C SER A 240 -38.63 -48.68 -41.61
N GLU A 241 -39.15 -48.83 -40.39
CA GLU A 241 -39.91 -50.01 -39.96
C GLU A 241 -41.18 -50.21 -40.80
N SER A 242 -41.90 -49.13 -41.10
CA SER A 242 -43.07 -49.19 -41.99
C SER A 242 -42.69 -49.60 -43.41
N VAL A 243 -41.56 -49.12 -43.94
CA VAL A 243 -41.05 -49.53 -45.26
C VAL A 243 -40.68 -51.01 -45.26
N LEU A 244 -39.98 -51.49 -44.24
CA LEU A 244 -39.66 -52.92 -44.06
C LEU A 244 -40.90 -53.80 -44.10
N LYS A 245 -41.99 -53.38 -43.45
CA LYS A 245 -43.27 -54.09 -43.48
C LYS A 245 -43.84 -54.16 -44.91
N VAL A 246 -43.91 -53.02 -45.60
CA VAL A 246 -44.42 -52.97 -46.99
C VAL A 246 -43.57 -53.81 -47.95
N VAL A 247 -42.24 -53.78 -47.78
CA VAL A 247 -41.31 -54.59 -48.57
C VAL A 247 -41.52 -56.08 -48.32
N THR A 248 -41.79 -56.48 -47.07
CA THR A 248 -42.12 -57.87 -46.73
C THR A 248 -43.43 -58.29 -47.39
N ASP A 249 -44.48 -57.46 -47.30
CA ASP A 249 -45.77 -57.74 -47.94
C ASP A 249 -45.63 -57.85 -49.49
N LEU A 250 -44.82 -56.99 -50.11
CA LEU A 250 -44.52 -57.05 -51.56
C LEU A 250 -43.74 -58.31 -51.95
N SER A 251 -42.83 -58.78 -51.10
CA SER A 251 -42.10 -60.03 -51.31
C SER A 251 -43.04 -61.23 -51.31
N ASP A 252 -43.94 -61.30 -50.32
CA ASP A 252 -44.97 -62.34 -50.21
C ASP A 252 -45.93 -62.34 -51.40
N ASP A 253 -46.38 -61.16 -51.84
CA ASP A 253 -47.24 -61.05 -53.01
C ASP A 253 -46.52 -61.43 -54.32
N SER A 254 -45.26 -61.04 -54.48
CA SER A 254 -44.43 -61.46 -55.62
C SER A 254 -44.26 -62.98 -55.69
N ALA A 255 -44.07 -63.63 -54.53
CA ALA A 255 -43.98 -65.08 -54.45
C ALA A 255 -45.28 -65.78 -54.91
N LYS A 256 -46.44 -65.28 -54.47
CA LYS A 256 -47.75 -65.79 -54.91
C LYS A 256 -47.96 -65.62 -56.42
N VAL A 257 -47.58 -64.48 -57.00
CA VAL A 257 -47.72 -64.29 -58.45
C VAL A 257 -46.78 -65.23 -59.22
N THR A 258 -45.57 -65.46 -58.72
CA THR A 258 -44.61 -66.41 -59.31
C THR A 258 -45.17 -67.84 -59.30
N GLU A 259 -45.83 -68.26 -58.22
CA GLU A 259 -46.53 -69.56 -58.14
C GLU A 259 -47.64 -69.67 -59.21
N VAL A 260 -48.47 -68.63 -59.35
CA VAL A 260 -49.54 -68.58 -60.35
C VAL A 260 -48.98 -68.64 -61.78
N LEU A 261 -47.88 -67.93 -62.08
CA LEU A 261 -47.21 -68.00 -63.39
C LEU A 261 -46.63 -69.39 -63.68
N GLY A 262 -46.10 -70.07 -62.66
CA GLY A 262 -45.68 -71.47 -62.78
C GLY A 262 -46.85 -72.37 -63.19
N MET A 263 -48.02 -72.18 -62.57
CA MET A 263 -49.24 -72.90 -62.93
C MET A 263 -49.70 -72.59 -64.36
N ILE A 264 -49.69 -71.32 -64.78
CA ILE A 264 -50.05 -70.91 -66.16
C ILE A 264 -49.11 -71.52 -67.18
N THR A 265 -47.81 -71.53 -66.90
CA THR A 265 -46.79 -72.16 -67.74
C THR A 265 -47.05 -73.66 -67.89
N GLY A 266 -47.40 -74.33 -66.78
CA GLY A 266 -47.82 -75.73 -66.78
C GLY A 266 -49.07 -75.99 -67.60
N ILE A 267 -50.10 -75.14 -67.49
CA ILE A 267 -51.35 -75.23 -68.29
C ILE A 267 -51.04 -75.02 -69.76
N ALA A 268 -50.22 -74.03 -70.11
CA ALA A 268 -49.82 -73.75 -71.48
C ALA A 268 -49.06 -74.95 -72.10
N GLU A 269 -48.17 -75.58 -71.34
CA GLU A 269 -47.44 -76.77 -71.78
C GLU A 269 -48.36 -77.98 -71.98
N GLN A 270 -49.29 -78.22 -71.05
CA GLN A 270 -50.34 -79.23 -71.20
C GLN A 270 -51.22 -78.97 -72.43
N THR A 271 -51.60 -77.72 -72.66
CA THR A 271 -52.41 -77.31 -73.81
C THR A 271 -51.66 -77.50 -75.12
N ASN A 272 -50.36 -77.18 -75.15
CA ASN A 272 -49.49 -77.40 -76.30
C ASN A 272 -49.35 -78.90 -76.63
N LEU A 273 -49.23 -79.77 -75.61
CA LEU A 273 -49.20 -81.23 -75.77
C LEU A 273 -50.55 -81.79 -76.27
N LEU A 274 -51.67 -81.30 -75.72
CA LEU A 274 -53.01 -81.68 -76.18
C LEU A 274 -53.25 -81.27 -77.63
N ALA A 275 -52.86 -80.05 -78.00
CA ALA A 275 -52.97 -79.53 -79.35
C ALA A 275 -52.07 -80.28 -80.34
N LEU A 276 -50.85 -80.66 -79.92
CA LEU A 276 -49.97 -81.51 -80.72
C LEU A 276 -50.59 -82.89 -80.99
N ASN A 277 -51.14 -83.53 -79.95
CA ASN A 277 -51.84 -84.81 -80.10
C ASN A 277 -53.05 -84.69 -81.04
N ALA A 278 -53.83 -83.60 -80.92
CA ALA A 278 -54.96 -83.32 -81.80
C ALA A 278 -54.53 -83.05 -83.26
N ALA A 279 -53.43 -82.33 -83.48
CA ALA A 279 -52.87 -82.10 -84.81
C ALA A 279 -52.39 -83.40 -85.48
N ILE A 280 -51.77 -84.30 -84.70
CA ILE A 280 -51.36 -85.63 -85.16
C ILE A 280 -52.58 -86.46 -85.60
N GLU A 281 -53.64 -86.49 -84.79
CA GLU A 281 -54.86 -87.26 -85.11
C GLU A 281 -55.64 -86.64 -86.29
N ALA A 282 -55.65 -85.31 -86.39
CA ALA A 282 -56.24 -84.60 -87.53
C ALA A 282 -55.48 -84.88 -88.85
N ALA A 283 -54.15 -84.95 -88.81
CA ALA A 283 -53.33 -85.37 -89.95
C ALA A 283 -53.59 -86.84 -90.34
N ARG A 284 -53.86 -87.70 -89.36
CA ARG A 284 -54.19 -89.13 -89.55
C ARG A 284 -55.55 -89.34 -90.23
N ALA A 285 -56.51 -88.42 -90.02
CA ALA A 285 -57.84 -88.46 -90.64
C ALA A 285 -57.87 -87.94 -92.11
N GLY A 286 -56.74 -87.49 -92.67
CA GLY A 286 -56.64 -87.06 -94.07
C GLY A 286 -57.49 -85.84 -94.41
N GLU A 287 -58.17 -85.83 -95.57
CA GLU A 287 -58.98 -84.69 -96.04
C GLU A 287 -60.15 -84.33 -95.10
N GLN A 288 -60.70 -85.30 -94.36
CA GLN A 288 -61.79 -85.05 -93.39
C GLN A 288 -61.31 -84.32 -92.12
N GLY A 289 -60.01 -84.36 -91.82
CA GLY A 289 -59.39 -83.75 -90.63
C GLY A 289 -58.84 -82.34 -90.85
N ARG A 290 -58.85 -81.81 -92.08
CA ARG A 290 -58.19 -80.53 -92.43
C ARG A 290 -58.64 -79.34 -91.59
N GLY A 291 -59.94 -79.21 -91.33
CA GLY A 291 -60.47 -78.13 -90.48
C GLY A 291 -60.02 -78.25 -89.02
N PHE A 292 -59.95 -79.47 -88.48
CA PHE A 292 -59.47 -79.75 -87.13
C PHE A 292 -57.95 -79.52 -86.99
N ALA A 293 -57.17 -79.84 -88.02
CA ALA A 293 -55.72 -79.60 -88.03
C ALA A 293 -55.39 -78.11 -87.91
N VAL A 294 -56.11 -77.24 -88.63
CA VAL A 294 -55.93 -75.77 -88.54
C VAL A 294 -56.26 -75.26 -87.14
N VAL A 295 -57.35 -75.74 -86.53
CA VAL A 295 -57.71 -75.35 -85.15
C VAL A 295 -56.67 -75.86 -84.15
N ALA A 296 -56.19 -77.09 -84.30
CA ALA A 296 -55.16 -77.66 -83.43
C ALA A 296 -53.84 -76.89 -83.53
N ASP A 297 -53.40 -76.50 -84.73
CA ASP A 297 -52.21 -75.66 -84.91
C ASP A 297 -52.39 -74.25 -84.33
N GLU A 298 -53.58 -73.65 -84.44
CA GLU A 298 -53.87 -72.34 -83.82
C GLU A 298 -53.86 -72.42 -82.28
N VAL A 299 -54.43 -73.48 -81.70
CA VAL A 299 -54.39 -73.73 -80.25
C VAL A 299 -52.95 -73.98 -79.79
N ARG A 300 -52.14 -74.71 -80.58
CA ARG A 300 -50.72 -74.94 -80.30
C ARG A 300 -49.94 -73.63 -80.32
N ASN A 301 -50.19 -72.77 -81.31
CA ASN A 301 -49.57 -71.46 -81.40
C ASN A 301 -49.99 -70.56 -80.23
N LEU A 302 -51.27 -70.55 -79.87
CA LEU A 302 -51.77 -69.83 -78.70
C LEU A 302 -51.10 -70.30 -77.40
N ALA A 303 -50.98 -71.62 -77.20
CA ALA A 303 -50.31 -72.20 -76.04
C ALA A 303 -48.82 -71.78 -75.95
N ASN A 304 -48.09 -71.81 -77.07
CA ASN A 304 -46.70 -71.32 -77.11
C ASN A 304 -46.59 -69.82 -76.85
N ARG A 305 -47.53 -69.01 -77.37
CA ARG A 305 -47.60 -67.57 -77.08
C ARG A 305 -47.90 -67.31 -75.60
N THR A 306 -48.81 -68.08 -74.98
CA THR A 306 -49.10 -68.00 -73.54
C THR A 306 -47.87 -68.38 -72.71
N LYS A 307 -47.15 -69.43 -73.10
CA LYS A 307 -45.90 -69.85 -72.44
C LYS A 307 -44.84 -68.74 -72.51
N SER A 308 -44.60 -68.18 -73.70
CA SER A 308 -43.64 -67.09 -73.88
C SER A 308 -44.03 -65.86 -73.05
N ALA A 309 -45.30 -65.45 -73.07
CA ALA A 309 -45.77 -64.33 -72.27
C ALA A 309 -45.61 -64.58 -70.76
N ALA A 310 -45.89 -65.80 -70.28
CA ALA A 310 -45.70 -66.17 -68.88
C ALA A 310 -44.21 -66.14 -68.47
N GLN A 311 -43.30 -66.53 -69.37
CA GLN A 311 -41.85 -66.44 -69.16
C GLN A 311 -41.38 -64.98 -69.09
N ASP A 312 -41.84 -64.11 -69.99
CA ASP A 312 -41.51 -62.68 -69.99
C ASP A 312 -41.95 -62.02 -68.67
N VAL A 313 -43.16 -62.33 -68.19
CA VAL A 313 -43.66 -61.82 -66.89
C VAL A 313 -42.84 -62.40 -65.73
N SER A 314 -42.41 -63.66 -65.80
CA SER A 314 -41.54 -64.26 -64.77
C SER A 314 -40.18 -63.56 -64.68
N GLU A 315 -39.58 -63.16 -65.81
CA GLU A 315 -38.34 -62.39 -65.82
C GLU A 315 -38.52 -60.99 -65.23
N ILE A 316 -39.66 -60.35 -65.48
CA ILE A 316 -40.01 -59.06 -64.87
C ILE A 316 -40.17 -59.23 -63.35
N LEU A 317 -40.82 -60.31 -62.88
CA LEU A 317 -40.97 -60.58 -61.45
C LEU A 317 -39.66 -60.95 -60.76
N ALA A 318 -38.75 -61.66 -61.43
CA ALA A 318 -37.41 -61.92 -60.89
C ALA A 318 -36.68 -60.59 -60.62
N ARG A 319 -36.66 -59.68 -61.60
CA ARG A 319 -36.10 -58.33 -61.44
C ARG A 319 -36.84 -57.49 -60.40
N PHE A 320 -38.15 -57.67 -60.24
CA PHE A 320 -38.92 -57.02 -59.20
C PHE A 320 -38.52 -57.53 -57.81
N SER A 321 -38.37 -58.85 -57.64
CA SER A 321 -37.92 -59.48 -56.40
C SER A 321 -36.53 -58.99 -55.99
N ASP A 322 -35.59 -58.91 -56.94
CA ASP A 322 -34.24 -58.37 -56.67
C ASP A 322 -34.30 -56.93 -56.15
N ARG A 323 -35.19 -56.09 -56.72
CA ARG A 323 -35.39 -54.71 -56.27
C ARG A 323 -36.03 -54.64 -54.88
N VAL A 324 -36.97 -55.53 -54.57
CA VAL A 324 -37.61 -55.63 -53.26
C VAL A 324 -36.57 -56.06 -52.20
N GLU A 325 -35.69 -57.01 -52.50
CA GLU A 325 -34.60 -57.42 -51.60
C GLU A 325 -33.62 -56.26 -51.36
N GLN A 326 -33.25 -55.52 -52.41
CA GLN A 326 -32.42 -54.33 -52.27
C GLN A 326 -33.08 -53.28 -51.36
N MET A 327 -34.39 -53.01 -51.55
CA MET A 327 -35.15 -52.10 -50.68
C MET A 327 -35.17 -52.57 -49.23
N ALA A 328 -35.31 -53.88 -48.97
CA ALA A 328 -35.27 -54.44 -47.62
C ALA A 328 -33.93 -54.14 -46.95
N LYS A 329 -32.83 -54.38 -47.68
CA LYS A 329 -31.47 -54.14 -47.19
C LYS A 329 -31.21 -52.66 -46.91
N GLU A 330 -31.66 -51.77 -47.78
CA GLU A 330 -31.54 -50.32 -47.58
C GLU A 330 -32.35 -49.82 -46.37
N ALA A 331 -33.58 -50.33 -46.19
CA ALA A 331 -34.42 -50.01 -45.03
C ALA A 331 -33.81 -50.51 -43.71
N GLN A 332 -33.29 -51.74 -43.69
CA GLN A 332 -32.59 -52.31 -42.53
C GLN A 332 -31.35 -51.49 -42.16
N SER A 333 -30.53 -51.14 -43.15
CA SER A 333 -29.35 -50.28 -42.96
C SER A 333 -29.75 -48.91 -42.40
N SER A 334 -30.87 -48.33 -42.86
CA SER A 334 -31.40 -47.07 -42.32
C SER A 334 -31.79 -47.17 -40.84
N CYS A 335 -32.40 -48.29 -40.41
CA CYS A 335 -32.72 -48.54 -39.00
C CYS A 335 -31.45 -48.65 -38.13
N GLU A 336 -30.45 -49.40 -38.59
CA GLU A 336 -29.17 -49.56 -37.89
C GLU A 336 -28.45 -48.21 -37.74
N PHE A 337 -28.35 -47.46 -38.84
CA PHE A 337 -27.72 -46.13 -38.86
C PHE A 337 -28.44 -45.13 -37.93
N THR A 338 -29.77 -45.13 -37.92
CA THR A 338 -30.55 -44.24 -37.04
C THR A 338 -30.37 -44.61 -35.57
N THR A 339 -30.24 -45.90 -35.25
CA THR A 339 -29.96 -46.38 -33.89
C THR A 339 -28.60 -45.91 -33.40
N GLU A 340 -27.57 -45.99 -34.26
CA GLU A 340 -26.23 -45.48 -33.94
C GLU A 340 -26.24 -43.95 -33.70
N ILE A 341 -26.94 -43.18 -34.55
CA ILE A 341 -27.06 -41.73 -34.35
C ILE A 341 -27.80 -41.40 -33.05
N ASN A 342 -28.84 -42.14 -32.68
CA ASN A 342 -29.55 -41.89 -31.42
C ASN A 342 -28.63 -41.97 -30.20
N VAL A 343 -27.69 -42.92 -30.18
CA VAL A 343 -26.68 -43.02 -29.10
C VAL A 343 -25.82 -41.75 -29.02
N LEU A 344 -25.36 -41.24 -30.17
CA LEU A 344 -24.58 -39.99 -30.23
C LEU A 344 -25.40 -38.76 -29.80
N VAL A 345 -26.68 -38.72 -30.17
CA VAL A 345 -27.60 -37.64 -29.80
C VAL A 345 -27.87 -37.62 -28.30
N ASP A 346 -28.00 -38.78 -27.67
CA ASP A 346 -28.10 -38.89 -26.21
C ASP A 346 -26.82 -38.42 -25.52
N GLU A 347 -25.65 -38.73 -26.06
CA GLU A 347 -24.38 -38.20 -25.53
C GLU A 347 -24.31 -36.67 -25.64
N PHE A 348 -24.71 -36.08 -26.78
CA PHE A 348 -24.78 -34.62 -26.94
C PHE A 348 -25.76 -33.98 -25.96
N LYS A 349 -26.90 -34.61 -25.70
CA LYS A 349 -27.89 -34.15 -24.72
C LYS A 349 -27.26 -34.02 -23.33
N ASP A 350 -26.51 -35.03 -22.91
CA ASP A 350 -25.82 -35.00 -21.63
C ASP A 350 -24.68 -33.98 -21.59
N GLN A 351 -23.92 -33.83 -22.67
CA GLN A 351 -22.88 -32.79 -22.76
C GLN A 351 -23.46 -31.38 -22.57
N PHE A 352 -24.55 -31.04 -23.25
CA PHE A 352 -25.18 -29.72 -23.09
C PHE A 352 -25.87 -29.54 -21.72
N ARG A 353 -26.35 -30.62 -21.10
CA ARG A 353 -26.85 -30.59 -19.73
C ARG A 353 -25.74 -30.26 -18.74
N VAL A 354 -24.59 -30.91 -18.87
CA VAL A 354 -23.39 -30.62 -18.06
C VAL A 354 -22.90 -29.20 -18.32
N GLN A 355 -22.84 -28.76 -19.59
CA GLN A 355 -22.43 -27.40 -19.95
C GLN A 355 -23.32 -26.32 -19.31
N ALA A 356 -24.65 -26.50 -19.35
CA ALA A 356 -25.59 -25.57 -18.71
C ALA A 356 -25.39 -25.52 -17.19
N LYS A 357 -25.20 -26.67 -16.55
CA LYS A 357 -24.91 -26.75 -15.11
C LYS A 357 -23.61 -26.05 -14.75
N THR A 358 -22.53 -26.31 -15.50
CA THR A 358 -21.22 -25.68 -15.29
C THR A 358 -21.30 -24.17 -15.47
N ALA A 359 -22.04 -23.69 -16.47
CA ALA A 359 -22.25 -22.26 -16.69
C ALA A 359 -22.97 -21.59 -15.49
N GLN A 360 -23.99 -22.24 -14.93
CA GLN A 360 -24.69 -21.77 -13.73
C GLN A 360 -23.78 -21.75 -12.47
N GLN A 361 -22.92 -22.77 -12.33
CA GLN A 361 -21.93 -22.83 -11.26
C GLN A 361 -20.89 -21.70 -11.40
N SER A 362 -20.39 -21.45 -12.62
CA SER A 362 -19.50 -20.33 -12.92
C SER A 362 -20.14 -19.00 -12.57
N HIS A 363 -21.42 -18.79 -12.93
CA HIS A 363 -22.15 -17.57 -12.56
C HIS A 363 -22.19 -17.35 -11.03
N THR A 364 -22.50 -18.42 -10.28
CA THR A 364 -22.53 -18.37 -8.80
C THR A 364 -21.16 -18.06 -8.22
N LEU A 365 -20.10 -18.71 -8.72
CA LEU A 365 -18.74 -18.50 -8.26
C LEU A 365 -18.25 -17.08 -8.57
N VAL A 366 -18.53 -16.56 -9.77
CA VAL A 366 -18.17 -15.20 -10.17
C VAL A 366 -18.83 -14.18 -9.27
N ASN A 367 -20.12 -14.34 -8.95
CA ASN A 367 -20.80 -13.47 -7.98
C ASN A 367 -20.12 -13.50 -6.60
N GLN A 368 -19.75 -14.68 -6.10
CA GLN A 368 -19.01 -14.79 -4.83
C GLN A 368 -17.65 -14.09 -4.86
N VAL A 369 -16.91 -14.20 -5.96
CA VAL A 369 -15.62 -13.51 -6.15
C VAL A 369 -15.85 -12.00 -6.23
N GLN A 370 -16.89 -11.54 -6.92
CA GLN A 370 -17.24 -10.13 -7.03
C GLN A 370 -17.55 -9.51 -5.66
N HIS A 371 -18.29 -10.22 -4.79
CA HIS A 371 -18.55 -9.78 -3.42
C HIS A 371 -17.27 -9.64 -2.60
N ARG A 372 -16.31 -10.57 -2.73
CA ARG A 372 -15.01 -10.49 -2.04
C ARG A 372 -14.12 -9.38 -2.58
N ALA A 373 -14.05 -9.23 -3.91
CA ALA A 373 -13.28 -8.17 -4.54
C ALA A 373 -13.80 -6.79 -4.11
N PHE A 374 -15.13 -6.62 -4.10
CA PHE A 374 -15.76 -5.42 -3.57
C PHE A 374 -15.45 -5.20 -2.08
N GLY A 375 -15.55 -6.25 -1.26
CA GLY A 375 -15.18 -6.18 0.16
C GLY A 375 -13.77 -5.66 0.35
N SER A 376 -12.79 -6.26 -0.32
CA SER A 376 -11.38 -5.82 -0.32
C SER A 376 -11.21 -4.38 -0.78
N LEU A 377 -11.94 -3.95 -1.82
CA LEU A 377 -11.91 -2.57 -2.30
C LEU A 377 -12.36 -1.58 -1.22
N VAL A 378 -13.45 -1.87 -0.52
CA VAL A 378 -13.92 -1.06 0.61
C VAL A 378 -12.88 -0.98 1.73
N LYS A 379 -12.20 -2.09 2.04
CA LYS A 379 -11.13 -2.11 3.04
C LYS A 379 -9.99 -1.18 2.65
N VAL A 380 -9.52 -1.30 1.41
CA VAL A 380 -8.45 -0.45 0.87
C VAL A 380 -8.88 1.03 0.89
N ASP A 381 -10.12 1.34 0.50
CA ASP A 381 -10.67 2.71 0.55
C ASP A 381 -10.60 3.31 1.96
N HIS A 382 -10.94 2.53 2.99
CA HIS A 382 -10.87 3.00 4.38
C HIS A 382 -9.43 3.22 4.85
N VAL A 383 -8.50 2.34 4.47
CA VAL A 383 -7.08 2.54 4.81
C VAL A 383 -6.55 3.79 4.11
N ILE A 384 -6.87 4.01 2.83
CA ILE A 384 -6.50 5.22 2.10
C ILE A 384 -7.10 6.47 2.77
N PHE A 385 -8.39 6.43 3.13
CA PHE A 385 -9.07 7.55 3.78
C PHE A 385 -8.39 7.92 5.11
N LYS A 386 -8.13 6.94 5.98
CA LYS A 386 -7.43 7.19 7.25
C LYS A 386 -6.00 7.68 7.04
N GLN A 387 -5.26 7.11 6.07
CA GLN A 387 -3.90 7.53 5.78
C GLN A 387 -3.83 8.97 5.27
N ASN A 388 -4.79 9.39 4.44
CA ASN A 388 -4.95 10.80 4.06
C ASN A 388 -5.22 11.67 5.30
N GLY A 389 -5.99 11.19 6.27
CA GLY A 389 -6.22 11.87 7.55
C GLY A 389 -4.93 12.08 8.35
N TYR A 390 -4.10 11.04 8.49
CA TYR A 390 -2.79 11.16 9.16
C TYR A 390 -1.86 12.15 8.45
N ILE A 391 -1.81 12.12 7.11
CA ILE A 391 -0.98 13.05 6.34
C ILE A 391 -1.49 14.48 6.52
N ALA A 392 -2.81 14.69 6.44
CA ALA A 392 -3.42 16.01 6.57
C ALA A 392 -3.19 16.62 7.96
N LEU A 393 -3.15 15.81 9.02
CA LEU A 393 -2.82 16.26 10.39
C LEU A 393 -1.35 16.67 10.55
N GLY A 394 -0.45 16.09 9.76
CA GLY A 394 0.99 16.41 9.78
C GLY A 394 1.39 17.51 8.80
N ALA A 395 0.52 17.88 7.86
CA ALA A 395 0.78 18.88 6.82
C ALA A 395 0.61 20.30 7.36
N GLN A 396 1.43 21.24 6.84
CA GLN A 396 1.29 22.67 7.17
C GLN A 396 0.13 23.34 6.42
N ASP A 397 -0.16 22.86 5.20
CA ASP A 397 -1.18 23.43 4.32
C ASP A 397 -2.30 22.42 4.03
N LYS A 398 -3.48 22.93 3.67
CA LYS A 398 -4.63 22.14 3.24
C LYS A 398 -4.43 21.65 1.80
N GLY A 399 -3.69 20.54 1.67
CA GLY A 399 -3.42 19.87 0.39
C GLY A 399 -4.54 18.94 -0.09
N ASP A 400 -4.21 18.08 -1.05
CA ASP A 400 -5.13 17.12 -1.66
C ASP A 400 -5.65 16.10 -0.64
N GLU A 401 -4.80 15.63 0.28
CA GLU A 401 -5.18 14.68 1.33
C GLU A 401 -6.20 15.27 2.30
N TYR A 402 -6.06 16.56 2.66
CA TYR A 402 -7.03 17.27 3.48
C TYR A 402 -8.40 17.29 2.80
N ASN A 403 -8.43 17.63 1.50
CA ASN A 403 -9.67 17.67 0.73
C ASN A 403 -10.30 16.27 0.56
N ALA A 404 -9.48 15.24 0.37
CA ALA A 404 -9.94 13.87 0.20
C ALA A 404 -10.70 13.34 1.43
N VAL A 405 -10.37 13.82 2.64
CA VAL A 405 -11.05 13.40 3.87
C VAL A 405 -12.25 14.26 4.27
N GLN A 406 -12.51 15.37 3.58
CA GLN A 406 -13.73 16.17 3.78
C GLN A 406 -14.98 15.51 3.17
N VAL A 407 -14.81 14.46 2.37
CA VAL A 407 -15.93 13.73 1.77
C VAL A 407 -16.83 13.15 2.85
N ASN A 408 -18.14 13.36 2.72
CA ASN A 408 -19.13 12.80 3.63
C ASN A 408 -19.22 11.27 3.45
N HIS A 409 -19.44 10.53 4.55
CA HIS A 409 -19.64 9.07 4.51
C HIS A 409 -20.75 8.63 3.54
N THR A 410 -21.72 9.48 3.23
CA THR A 410 -22.77 9.17 2.23
C THR A 410 -22.32 9.33 0.78
N GLN A 411 -21.28 10.14 0.54
CA GLN A 411 -20.79 10.50 -0.81
C GLN A 411 -19.53 9.73 -1.21
N CYS A 412 -18.91 9.00 -0.27
CA CYS A 412 -17.79 8.12 -0.57
C CYS A 412 -18.26 6.87 -1.36
N ARG A 413 -17.32 6.07 -1.89
CA ARG A 413 -17.68 4.86 -2.68
C ARG A 413 -18.55 3.90 -1.88
N LEU A 414 -18.21 3.62 -0.62
CA LEU A 414 -19.01 2.76 0.25
C LEU A 414 -20.39 3.39 0.53
N GLY A 415 -20.45 4.69 0.75
CA GLY A 415 -21.71 5.43 0.94
C GLY A 415 -22.64 5.33 -0.25
N ASN A 416 -22.14 5.66 -1.45
CA ASN A 416 -22.92 5.53 -2.68
C ASN A 416 -23.41 4.09 -2.88
N TRP A 417 -22.55 3.10 -2.63
CA TRP A 417 -22.92 1.68 -2.69
C TRP A 417 -23.98 1.29 -1.66
N TYR A 418 -23.89 1.82 -0.44
CA TYR A 418 -24.81 1.56 0.65
C TYR A 418 -26.19 2.18 0.38
N TYR A 419 -26.26 3.47 0.06
CA TYR A 419 -27.52 4.20 -0.06
C TYR A 419 -28.19 4.12 -1.44
N GLN A 420 -27.40 4.10 -2.51
CA GLN A 420 -27.89 4.27 -3.89
C GLN A 420 -27.52 3.11 -4.83
N GLY A 421 -26.62 2.23 -4.42
CA GLY A 421 -26.05 1.19 -5.27
C GLY A 421 -26.57 -0.21 -4.97
N HIS A 422 -25.92 -1.19 -5.60
CA HIS A 422 -26.20 -2.62 -5.48
C HIS A 422 -26.05 -3.20 -4.05
N GLY A 423 -25.53 -2.42 -3.09
CA GLY A 423 -25.37 -2.88 -1.72
C GLY A 423 -26.70 -3.22 -1.07
N LYS A 424 -27.71 -2.38 -1.28
CA LYS A 424 -29.05 -2.64 -0.74
C LYS A 424 -29.71 -3.87 -1.36
N ASP A 425 -29.59 -4.02 -2.68
CA ASP A 425 -30.22 -5.12 -3.41
C ASP A 425 -29.62 -6.48 -3.03
N ASN A 426 -28.29 -6.54 -2.91
CA ASN A 426 -27.58 -7.80 -2.69
C ASN A 426 -27.33 -8.12 -1.21
N PHE A 427 -27.33 -7.11 -0.32
CA PHE A 427 -26.94 -7.30 1.09
C PHE A 427 -27.93 -6.69 2.10
N GLY A 428 -28.98 -5.97 1.66
CA GLY A 428 -29.92 -5.29 2.56
C GLY A 428 -30.67 -6.22 3.53
N HIS A 429 -30.73 -7.51 3.21
CA HIS A 429 -31.31 -8.55 4.07
C HIS A 429 -30.36 -8.97 5.22
N THR A 430 -29.05 -8.84 5.03
CA THR A 430 -28.04 -9.24 6.02
C THR A 430 -28.09 -8.36 7.27
N GLN A 431 -27.72 -8.93 8.42
CA GLN A 431 -27.66 -8.19 9.68
C GLN A 431 -26.44 -7.27 9.70
N ALA A 432 -25.31 -7.76 9.17
CA ALA A 432 -24.08 -7.00 9.10
C ALA A 432 -24.22 -5.71 8.26
N TYR A 433 -24.98 -5.74 7.16
CA TYR A 433 -25.25 -4.53 6.37
C TYR A 433 -25.95 -3.44 7.20
N LYS A 434 -26.98 -3.81 7.99
CA LYS A 434 -27.70 -2.84 8.85
C LYS A 434 -26.82 -2.27 9.96
N GLN A 435 -25.82 -3.02 10.42
CA GLN A 435 -24.88 -2.61 11.46
C GLN A 435 -23.68 -1.81 10.93
N LEU A 436 -23.49 -1.77 9.62
CA LEU A 436 -22.34 -1.13 8.95
C LEU A 436 -22.38 0.40 9.01
N GLU A 437 -23.58 1.00 8.98
CA GLU A 437 -23.76 2.44 8.78
C GLU A 437 -23.15 3.29 9.90
N THR A 438 -23.46 2.94 11.15
CA THR A 438 -22.97 3.67 12.33
C THR A 438 -21.44 3.72 12.41
N PRO A 439 -20.70 2.59 12.37
CA PRO A 439 -19.24 2.64 12.40
C PRO A 439 -18.66 3.34 11.17
N HIS A 440 -19.27 3.19 9.99
CA HIS A 440 -18.83 3.92 8.79
C HIS A 440 -18.95 5.44 8.94
N GLN A 441 -20.06 5.93 9.51
CA GLN A 441 -20.24 7.35 9.83
C GLN A 441 -19.18 7.83 10.83
N LEU A 442 -18.91 7.05 11.88
CA LEU A 442 -17.95 7.40 12.94
C LEU A 442 -16.51 7.53 12.41
N VAL A 443 -16.10 6.69 11.44
CA VAL A 443 -14.79 6.83 10.77
C VAL A 443 -14.62 8.23 10.18
N HIS A 444 -15.57 8.66 9.34
CA HIS A 444 -15.52 9.97 8.70
C HIS A 444 -15.59 11.10 9.73
N GLN A 445 -16.54 11.01 10.66
CA GLN A 445 -16.75 12.03 11.67
C GLN A 445 -15.52 12.27 12.52
N HIS A 446 -14.87 11.22 13.02
CA HIS A 446 -13.72 11.36 13.89
C HIS A 446 -12.46 11.87 13.17
N VAL A 447 -12.20 11.46 11.92
CA VAL A 447 -11.09 12.05 11.14
C VAL A 447 -11.33 13.55 10.91
N GLN A 448 -12.54 13.94 10.56
CA GLN A 448 -12.90 15.34 10.33
C GLN A 448 -12.84 16.17 11.61
N GLN A 449 -13.24 15.60 12.76
CA GLN A 449 -13.10 16.23 14.07
C GLN A 449 -11.63 16.39 14.48
N ALA A 450 -10.79 15.38 14.29
CA ALA A 450 -9.35 15.48 14.53
C ALA A 450 -8.73 16.64 13.74
N LEU A 451 -9.11 16.78 12.46
CA LEU A 451 -8.66 17.88 11.63
C LEU A 451 -9.16 19.24 12.11
N ALA A 452 -10.43 19.35 12.49
CA ALA A 452 -10.98 20.59 13.03
C ALA A 452 -10.27 21.03 14.32
N VAL A 453 -9.97 20.09 15.23
CA VAL A 453 -9.19 20.37 16.45
C VAL A 453 -7.75 20.77 16.11
N SER A 454 -7.17 20.20 15.06
CA SER A 454 -5.81 20.52 14.61
C SER A 454 -5.63 21.95 14.07
N GLU A 455 -6.72 22.66 13.74
CA GLU A 455 -6.67 24.09 13.37
C GLU A 455 -6.42 25.00 14.59
N GLY A 456 -6.58 24.49 15.81
CA GLY A 456 -6.29 25.20 17.05
C GLY A 456 -4.80 25.25 17.43
N ASN A 457 -4.46 25.90 18.54
CA ASN A 457 -3.08 25.98 19.06
C ASN A 457 -2.67 24.71 19.83
N TRP A 458 -2.79 23.54 19.20
CA TRP A 458 -2.43 22.24 19.80
C TRP A 458 -0.93 22.14 20.12
N GLN A 459 -0.08 22.89 19.43
CA GLN A 459 1.37 22.93 19.69
C GLN A 459 1.68 23.36 21.13
N GLN A 460 0.87 24.26 21.69
CA GLN A 460 1.05 24.77 23.06
C GLN A 460 0.01 24.22 24.05
N ASN A 461 -1.03 23.53 23.57
CA ASN A 461 -2.10 23.00 24.40
C ASN A 461 -2.09 21.46 24.42
N GLU A 462 -1.75 20.88 25.57
CA GLU A 462 -1.73 19.43 25.76
C GLU A 462 -3.10 18.76 25.61
N GLN A 463 -4.16 19.43 26.07
CA GLN A 463 -5.51 18.89 25.97
C GLN A 463 -5.95 18.71 24.52
N LEU A 464 -5.68 19.70 23.67
CA LEU A 464 -5.99 19.61 22.23
C LEU A 464 -5.18 18.49 21.55
N ARG A 465 -3.92 18.26 21.94
CA ARG A 465 -3.13 17.13 21.41
C ARG A 465 -3.75 15.78 21.77
N GLN A 466 -4.18 15.61 23.01
CA GLN A 466 -4.83 14.38 23.44
C GLN A 466 -6.17 14.18 22.74
N GLU A 467 -6.92 15.26 22.49
CA GLU A 467 -8.19 15.21 21.76
C GLU A 467 -8.02 14.79 20.28
N ILE A 468 -7.00 15.30 19.58
CA ILE A 468 -6.66 14.86 18.21
C ILE A 468 -6.34 13.37 18.19
N ILE A 469 -5.51 12.88 19.12
CA ILE A 469 -5.14 11.47 19.22
C ILE A 469 -6.37 10.61 19.52
N ALA A 470 -7.23 11.03 20.45
CA ALA A 470 -8.44 10.31 20.81
C ALA A 470 -9.42 10.18 19.63
N HIS A 471 -9.57 11.23 18.82
CA HIS A 471 -10.38 11.17 17.61
C HIS A 471 -9.79 10.20 16.58
N MET A 472 -8.48 10.25 16.32
CA MET A 472 -7.86 9.30 15.39
C MET A 472 -7.99 7.84 15.87
N ASP A 473 -7.79 7.58 17.17
CA ASP A 473 -7.99 6.25 17.75
C ASP A 473 -9.44 5.75 17.64
N ALA A 474 -10.42 6.62 17.90
CA ALA A 474 -11.83 6.29 17.73
C ALA A 474 -12.19 5.99 16.26
N SER A 475 -11.57 6.70 15.31
CA SER A 475 -11.70 6.39 13.87
C SER A 475 -11.10 5.02 13.51
N GLU A 476 -9.94 4.66 14.07
CA GLU A 476 -9.33 3.34 13.87
C GLU A 476 -10.22 2.21 14.38
N GLN A 477 -10.79 2.37 15.57
CA GLN A 477 -11.72 1.41 16.17
C GLN A 477 -12.99 1.25 15.33
N ALA A 478 -13.63 2.37 14.96
CA ALA A 478 -14.80 2.36 14.09
C ALA A 478 -14.49 1.74 12.71
N SER A 479 -13.29 1.99 12.18
CA SER A 479 -12.85 1.38 10.93
C SER A 479 -12.71 -0.13 11.07
N ASN A 480 -12.18 -0.65 12.17
CA ASN A 480 -12.10 -2.09 12.40
C ASN A 480 -13.49 -2.73 12.44
N ASP A 481 -14.47 -2.05 13.04
CA ASP A 481 -15.87 -2.50 13.02
C ASP A 481 -16.43 -2.55 11.59
N VAL A 482 -16.17 -1.51 10.77
CA VAL A 482 -16.53 -1.53 9.33
C VAL A 482 -15.93 -2.76 8.65
N LEU A 483 -14.62 -3.00 8.79
CA LEU A 483 -13.95 -4.13 8.14
C LEU A 483 -14.57 -5.48 8.57
N ASN A 484 -14.87 -5.63 9.86
CA ASN A 484 -15.51 -6.82 10.41
C ASN A 484 -16.93 -7.01 9.87
N TYR A 485 -17.74 -5.95 9.77
CA TYR A 485 -19.07 -6.03 9.20
C TYR A 485 -19.04 -6.33 7.70
N ILE A 486 -18.08 -5.82 6.94
CA ILE A 486 -17.89 -6.20 5.53
C ILE A 486 -17.62 -7.71 5.41
N ASP A 487 -16.73 -8.27 6.22
CA ASP A 487 -16.43 -9.72 6.20
C ASP A 487 -17.65 -10.57 6.60
N ARG A 488 -18.34 -10.18 7.66
CA ARG A 488 -19.56 -10.86 8.11
C ARG A 488 -20.67 -10.80 7.07
N MET A 489 -20.85 -9.65 6.43
CA MET A 489 -21.83 -9.46 5.37
C MET A 489 -21.59 -10.39 4.17
N ILE A 490 -20.32 -10.54 3.75
CA ILE A 490 -19.94 -11.48 2.69
C ILE A 490 -20.17 -12.93 3.12
N GLN A 491 -19.95 -13.25 4.40
CA GLN A 491 -20.19 -14.58 4.94
C GLN A 491 -21.70 -14.90 5.04
N GLU A 492 -22.51 -13.95 5.50
CA GLU A 492 -23.97 -14.08 5.63
C GLU A 492 -24.61 -14.43 4.27
N VAL A 493 -24.26 -13.71 3.20
CA VAL A 493 -24.74 -14.00 1.82
C VAL A 493 -24.29 -15.37 1.31
N ARG A 494 -23.15 -15.88 1.77
CA ARG A 494 -22.66 -17.21 1.35
C ARG A 494 -23.41 -18.35 2.04
N THR A 495 -23.94 -18.10 3.24
CA THR A 495 -24.62 -19.10 4.07
C THR A 495 -26.13 -19.15 3.87
N GLU A 496 -26.70 -18.20 3.13
CA GLU A 496 -28.11 -18.27 2.76
C GLU A 496 -28.35 -19.40 1.74
N PRO A 497 -29.40 -20.23 1.96
CA PRO A 497 -29.70 -21.41 1.14
C PRO A 497 -30.18 -21.10 -0.28
#